data_AF-A0A4Y8SSK8-F1
#
_entry.id   AF-A0A4Y8SSK8-F1
#
_cell.length_a   1.000
_cell.length_b   1.000
_cell.length_c   1.000
_cell.angle_alpha   90.00
_cell.angle_beta   90.00
_cell.angle_gamma   90.00
#
_symmetry.space_group_name_H-M   'P 1'
#
loop_
_entity.id
_entity.type
_entity.pdbx_description
1 polymer ?
#
loop_
_entity_poly.entity_id
_entity_poly.type
_entity_poly.pdbx_seq_one_letter_code
_entity_poly.pdbx_strand_id
1 'polypeptide(L)'
;MMLIHLYIHEHKAIRRLNVPINGRFACRVSPREAIEVEECAASWDFYNGYACSAIIGVNGSGKSTVLDFISAFDKDSESVLLAIFFDAKTDTYNFCYANSTPELFGDVRADKKFRQVLKVERFFAHNNVQVVSINTLPPASAFLAGVSEAKEKAYIKNLISGEVLKSEGRKKKYFDQIFSYLRNYPYAERLDEPCFGFSFPGAPQGMWDKLYAVLDRERFEQAAVSDVMRLNTISFELEDCTAHEVFHCLVRTNIPSILNLISKRAFGVSASFDLLAIAFFKYYVSPQGEAIHHKVELAVREVLRDMRLADEKLAAQGAIDELENNLLEQLWSIWDSYQALVEVILYQCYDGEHLNLKQVKVEDYGTITSLIDAINKLPRNLSAGITWGWQGVSSGELAKMHIFSQLYGYLERAASSARPIILIDEADLYLHPEWQRTFLSDMLRMFGLIEAYKPGFKPQLVISTHSPIIVSDFLARDITSINRDEFGGFTLGKSSGFGCSVVDIYMQDMHLSSTFGEHARRRLTHLIEAAKNNSLSEKDRELIAEVSSETVKGFLLSYDKNQ
;
A
#
# COMPACT_ATOMS: atom_id res chain seq x y z
N MET A 1 -22.71 23.04 -0.92
CA MET A 1 -21.80 23.46 0.16
C MET A 1 -20.39 23.06 -0.21
N MET A 2 -19.49 24.03 -0.33
CA MET A 2 -18.10 23.88 -0.76
C MET A 2 -17.26 24.86 0.04
N LEU A 3 -16.10 24.43 0.53
CA LEU A 3 -15.14 25.30 1.20
C LEU A 3 -14.38 26.10 0.14
N ILE A 4 -14.44 27.43 0.20
CA ILE A 4 -13.82 28.29 -0.83
C ILE A 4 -12.57 29.01 -0.32
N HIS A 5 -12.53 29.36 0.97
CA HIS A 5 -11.42 30.08 1.55
C HIS A 5 -11.28 29.80 3.05
N LEU A 6 -10.06 29.83 3.55
CA LEU A 6 -9.74 29.80 4.97
C LEU A 6 -8.88 31.01 5.32
N TYR A 7 -9.21 31.65 6.43
CA TYR A 7 -8.37 32.65 7.06
C TYR A 7 -7.97 32.17 8.45
N ILE A 8 -6.67 32.02 8.64
CA ILE A 8 -6.05 31.62 9.90
C ILE A 8 -5.60 32.88 10.62
N HIS A 9 -6.31 33.30 11.66
CA HIS A 9 -5.86 34.39 12.50
C HIS A 9 -4.71 33.90 13.41
N GLU A 10 -4.92 32.78 14.09
CA GLU A 10 -3.98 32.19 15.03
C GLU A 10 -4.19 30.68 15.24
N HIS A 11 -3.13 29.89 15.10
CA HIS A 11 -3.05 28.48 15.49
C HIS A 11 -1.62 27.96 15.33
N LYS A 12 -1.14 27.20 16.32
CA LYS A 12 0.24 26.69 16.35
C LYS A 12 1.21 27.83 15.97
N ALA A 13 2.03 27.66 14.93
CA ALA A 13 2.96 28.69 14.44
C ALA A 13 2.37 29.64 13.37
N ILE A 14 1.23 29.31 12.75
CA ILE A 14 0.67 30.12 11.66
C ILE A 14 -0.11 31.30 12.24
N ARG A 15 0.13 32.49 11.69
CA ARG A 15 -0.53 33.74 12.07
C ARG A 15 -0.92 34.52 10.82
N ARG A 16 -2.15 35.01 10.78
CA ARG A 16 -2.70 35.91 9.75
C ARG A 16 -2.49 35.46 8.30
N LEU A 17 -2.85 34.22 8.02
CA LEU A 17 -2.71 33.63 6.68
C LEU A 17 -4.06 33.52 5.98
N ASN A 18 -4.16 34.10 4.78
CA ASN A 18 -5.24 33.81 3.83
C ASN A 18 -4.86 32.56 3.04
N VAL A 19 -5.74 31.58 2.95
CA VAL A 19 -5.53 30.31 2.25
C VAL A 19 -6.70 30.09 1.29
N PRO A 20 -6.54 30.42 -0.01
CA PRO A 20 -7.56 30.10 -1.01
C PRO A 20 -7.66 28.58 -1.15
N ILE A 21 -8.88 28.07 -1.21
CA ILE A 21 -9.17 26.63 -1.36
C ILE A 21 -9.84 26.34 -2.71
N ASN A 22 -10.49 27.33 -3.31
CA ASN A 22 -11.11 27.20 -4.62
C ASN A 22 -10.87 28.46 -5.46
N GLY A 23 -10.16 28.31 -6.58
CA GLY A 23 -9.76 29.42 -7.44
C GLY A 23 -10.90 30.08 -8.24
N ARG A 24 -12.12 29.54 -8.17
CA ARG A 24 -13.32 30.22 -8.70
C ARG A 24 -13.72 31.43 -7.85
N PHE A 25 -13.20 31.56 -6.63
CA PHE A 25 -13.57 32.67 -5.74
C PHE A 25 -12.32 33.47 -5.39
N ALA A 26 -12.37 34.78 -5.61
CA ALA A 26 -11.36 35.69 -5.11
C ALA A 26 -11.78 36.14 -3.71
N CYS A 27 -11.01 35.75 -2.70
CA CYS A 27 -11.29 36.06 -1.30
C CYS A 27 -10.08 36.75 -0.65
N ARG A 28 -10.34 37.85 0.04
CA ARG A 28 -9.33 38.54 0.85
C ARG A 28 -9.92 38.90 2.21
N VAL A 29 -9.27 38.43 3.27
CA VAL A 29 -9.62 38.77 4.64
C VAL A 29 -8.52 39.67 5.21
N SER A 30 -8.91 40.91 5.54
CA SER A 30 -8.09 41.89 6.25
C SER A 30 -8.71 42.12 7.63
N PRO A 31 -8.14 41.56 8.72
CA PRO A 31 -8.70 41.68 10.06
C PRO A 31 -8.93 43.15 10.44
N ARG A 32 -10.06 43.42 11.10
CA ARG A 32 -10.53 44.75 11.52
C ARG A 32 -10.82 45.75 10.38
N GLU A 33 -10.65 45.37 9.12
CA GLU A 33 -10.92 46.23 7.97
C GLU A 33 -12.15 45.71 7.21
N ALA A 34 -11.99 44.63 6.46
CA ALA A 34 -13.06 44.04 5.66
C ALA A 34 -12.75 42.60 5.26
N ILE A 35 -13.81 41.88 4.93
CA ILE A 35 -13.76 40.63 4.19
C ILE A 35 -14.33 40.89 2.80
N GLU A 36 -13.53 40.62 1.76
CA GLU A 36 -13.92 40.79 0.36
C GLU A 36 -14.01 39.41 -0.30
N VAL A 37 -15.16 39.10 -0.89
CA VAL A 37 -15.42 37.83 -1.58
C VAL A 37 -16.18 38.10 -2.88
N GLU A 38 -15.67 37.57 -3.99
CA GLU A 38 -16.34 37.60 -5.28
C GLU A 38 -16.18 36.28 -6.04
N GLU A 39 -17.20 35.92 -6.83
CA GLU A 39 -17.14 34.78 -7.73
C GLU A 39 -16.54 35.20 -9.08
N CYS A 40 -15.39 34.60 -9.42
CA CYS A 40 -14.74 34.74 -10.72
C CYS A 40 -15.41 33.79 -11.72
N ALA A 41 -16.32 34.32 -12.55
CA ALA A 41 -17.00 33.53 -13.57
C ALA A 41 -16.00 32.90 -14.57
N ALA A 42 -16.08 31.58 -14.76
CA ALA A 42 -15.38 30.86 -15.83
C ALA A 42 -16.40 30.04 -16.64
N SER A 43 -16.26 30.05 -17.97
CA SER A 43 -17.17 29.37 -18.89
C SER A 43 -16.83 27.89 -19.15
N TRP A 44 -15.81 27.38 -18.47
CA TRP A 44 -15.23 26.06 -18.71
C TRP A 44 -15.09 25.29 -17.40
N ASP A 45 -15.22 23.97 -17.50
CA ASP A 45 -15.24 23.06 -16.37
C ASP A 45 -14.09 22.06 -16.49
N PHE A 46 -12.98 22.35 -15.81
CA PHE A 46 -11.73 21.59 -15.95
C PHE A 46 -11.71 20.32 -15.09
N TYR A 47 -12.47 20.30 -13.98
CA TYR A 47 -12.53 19.15 -13.07
C TYR A 47 -13.90 18.45 -13.13
N ASN A 48 -14.61 18.48 -14.27
CA ASN A 48 -15.93 17.85 -14.46
C ASN A 48 -16.97 18.20 -13.38
N GLY A 49 -16.88 19.41 -12.84
CA GLY A 49 -17.82 19.99 -11.91
C GLY A 49 -17.51 19.68 -10.45
N TYR A 50 -16.37 19.05 -10.17
CA TYR A 50 -15.81 18.87 -8.84
C TYR A 50 -14.92 20.06 -8.45
N ALA A 51 -14.69 20.22 -7.15
CA ALA A 51 -13.75 21.21 -6.63
C ALA A 51 -12.49 20.49 -6.15
N CYS A 52 -11.36 20.80 -6.79
CA CYS A 52 -10.07 20.20 -6.52
C CYS A 52 -9.04 21.29 -6.27
N SER A 53 -8.27 21.20 -5.19
CA SER A 53 -7.15 22.10 -4.93
C SER A 53 -5.95 21.39 -4.31
N ALA A 54 -4.78 21.99 -4.50
CA ALA A 54 -3.51 21.48 -4.01
C ALA A 54 -2.81 22.53 -3.15
N ILE A 55 -2.23 22.10 -2.03
CA ILE A 55 -1.42 22.91 -1.13
C ILE A 55 0.02 22.45 -1.25
N ILE A 56 0.91 23.37 -1.61
CA ILE A 56 2.32 23.09 -1.87
C ILE A 56 3.22 24.00 -1.03
N GLY A 57 4.51 23.66 -0.97
CA GLY A 57 5.51 24.43 -0.23
C GLY A 57 6.60 23.55 0.36
N VAL A 58 7.70 24.18 0.77
CA VAL A 58 8.88 23.50 1.32
C VAL A 58 8.58 22.68 2.59
N ASN A 59 9.48 21.79 2.98
CA ASN A 59 9.33 21.01 4.22
C ASN A 59 9.19 21.96 5.41
N GLY A 60 8.20 21.72 6.26
CA GLY A 60 7.91 22.58 7.41
C GLY A 60 7.22 23.92 7.06
N SER A 61 6.72 24.10 5.82
CA SER A 61 5.93 25.28 5.44
C SER A 61 4.52 25.33 6.03
N GLY A 62 4.10 24.29 6.75
CA GLY A 62 2.80 24.24 7.42
C GLY A 62 1.65 23.64 6.59
N LYS A 63 1.92 22.89 5.50
CA LYS A 63 0.88 22.22 4.68
C LYS A 63 -0.02 21.29 5.49
N SER A 64 0.57 20.30 6.18
CA SER A 64 -0.16 19.39 7.08
C SER A 64 -0.85 20.16 8.18
N THR A 65 -0.20 21.23 8.67
CA THR A 65 -0.84 22.13 9.63
C THR A 65 -2.12 22.69 9.02
N VAL A 66 -2.11 23.30 7.81
CA VAL A 66 -3.29 23.80 7.07
C VAL A 66 -4.40 22.74 6.93
N LEU A 67 -4.06 21.49 6.60
CA LEU A 67 -5.05 20.41 6.53
C LEU A 67 -5.62 20.03 7.91
N ASP A 68 -4.80 19.99 8.96
CA ASP A 68 -5.28 19.79 10.34
C ASP A 68 -6.33 20.86 10.69
N PHE A 69 -6.17 22.11 10.23
CA PHE A 69 -7.15 23.18 10.52
C PHE A 69 -8.51 22.96 9.90
N ILE A 70 -8.56 22.44 8.67
CA ILE A 70 -9.84 22.15 8.02
C ILE A 70 -10.62 21.13 8.87
N SER A 71 -9.89 20.30 9.61
CA SER A 71 -10.44 19.36 10.60
C SER A 71 -10.70 20.01 11.98
N ALA A 72 -9.98 21.09 12.34
CA ALA A 72 -9.97 21.72 13.66
C ALA A 72 -11.05 22.80 13.90
N PHE A 73 -12.29 22.64 13.42
CA PHE A 73 -13.42 23.46 13.89
C PHE A 73 -13.88 23.01 15.28
N ASP A 74 -12.92 22.98 16.22
CA ASP A 74 -13.10 22.57 17.59
C ASP A 74 -13.16 23.77 18.55
N LYS A 75 -14.17 23.74 19.42
CA LYS A 75 -14.33 24.67 20.54
C LYS A 75 -13.23 24.49 21.58
N ASP A 76 -12.63 23.30 21.67
CA ASP A 76 -11.56 23.01 22.61
C ASP A 76 -10.17 23.44 22.08
N SER A 77 -10.09 23.88 20.82
CA SER A 77 -8.86 24.44 20.27
C SER A 77 -8.75 25.93 20.58
N GLU A 78 -7.54 26.44 20.86
CA GLU A 78 -7.29 27.89 20.98
C GLU A 78 -7.17 28.57 19.59
N SER A 79 -7.56 27.88 18.52
CA SER A 79 -7.41 28.33 17.15
C SER A 79 -8.45 29.38 16.80
N VAL A 80 -8.02 30.54 16.31
CA VAL A 80 -8.90 31.62 15.85
C VAL A 80 -8.94 31.60 14.32
N LEU A 81 -10.10 31.31 13.75
CA LEU A 81 -10.24 31.10 12.31
C LEU A 81 -11.59 31.53 11.74
N LEU A 82 -11.55 31.81 10.44
CA LEU A 82 -12.71 32.09 9.60
C LEU A 82 -12.64 31.19 8.38
N ALA A 83 -13.69 30.40 8.15
CA ALA A 83 -13.85 29.61 6.94
C ALA A 83 -15.04 30.10 6.15
N ILE A 84 -14.88 30.22 4.84
CA ILE A 84 -15.92 30.71 3.95
C ILE A 84 -16.38 29.54 3.11
N PHE A 85 -17.68 29.24 3.19
CA PHE A 85 -18.32 28.21 2.41
C PHE A 85 -19.30 28.79 1.40
N PHE A 86 -19.31 28.27 0.18
CA PHE A 86 -20.29 28.61 -0.83
C PHE A 86 -21.35 27.50 -0.97
N ASP A 87 -22.62 27.88 -0.98
CA ASP A 87 -23.72 26.98 -1.30
C ASP A 87 -24.28 27.26 -2.70
N ALA A 88 -23.82 26.48 -3.67
CA ALA A 88 -24.29 26.55 -5.06
C ALA A 88 -25.81 26.36 -5.24
N LYS A 89 -26.51 25.72 -4.28
CA LYS A 89 -27.97 25.54 -4.37
C LYS A 89 -28.74 26.82 -4.05
N THR A 90 -28.25 27.60 -3.09
CA THR A 90 -28.92 28.82 -2.62
C THR A 90 -28.23 30.08 -3.14
N ASP A 91 -27.10 29.94 -3.82
CA ASP A 91 -26.22 31.01 -4.29
C ASP A 91 -25.81 31.95 -3.14
N THR A 92 -25.36 31.35 -2.02
CA THR A 92 -25.01 32.10 -0.79
C THR A 92 -23.65 31.76 -0.22
N TYR A 93 -22.99 32.76 0.37
CA TYR A 93 -21.79 32.59 1.19
C TYR A 93 -22.13 32.37 2.66
N ASN A 94 -21.38 31.51 3.32
CA ASN A 94 -21.51 31.19 4.74
C ASN A 94 -20.15 31.40 5.41
N PHE A 95 -20.07 32.46 6.22
CA PHE A 95 -18.88 32.85 6.97
C PHE A 95 -18.90 32.15 8.32
N CYS A 96 -18.12 31.06 8.44
CA CYS A 96 -18.03 30.21 9.61
C CYS A 96 -16.88 30.66 10.51
N TYR A 97 -17.23 31.20 11.68
CA TYR A 97 -16.27 31.69 12.67
C TYR A 97 -16.04 30.61 13.72
N ALA A 98 -14.78 30.21 13.95
CA ALA A 98 -14.42 29.38 15.09
C ALA A 98 -13.49 30.14 16.03
N ASN A 99 -13.84 30.08 17.32
CA ASN A 99 -13.24 30.82 18.44
C ASN A 99 -12.97 32.31 18.12
N SER A 100 -13.86 32.88 17.31
CA SER A 100 -13.80 34.26 16.85
C SER A 100 -15.22 34.80 16.65
N THR A 101 -15.33 36.11 16.55
CA THR A 101 -16.59 36.80 16.28
C THR A 101 -16.45 37.69 15.05
N PRO A 102 -17.56 38.04 14.36
CA PRO A 102 -17.53 38.83 13.14
C PRO A 102 -16.83 40.18 13.31
N GLU A 103 -16.91 40.78 14.50
CA GLU A 103 -16.32 42.08 14.81
C GLU A 103 -14.79 42.09 14.65
N LEU A 104 -14.13 40.93 14.76
CA LEU A 104 -12.69 40.80 14.55
C LEU A 104 -12.27 41.08 13.09
N PHE A 105 -13.18 40.92 12.13
CA PHE A 105 -12.87 40.92 10.70
C PHE A 105 -13.42 42.12 9.93
N GLY A 106 -14.25 42.96 10.57
CA GLY A 106 -14.85 44.13 9.94
C GLY A 106 -16.02 43.78 9.03
N ASP A 107 -16.30 44.67 8.07
CA ASP A 107 -17.46 44.55 7.19
C ASP A 107 -17.27 43.51 6.09
N VAL A 108 -18.36 42.83 5.72
CA VAL A 108 -18.36 41.86 4.61
C VAL A 108 -18.80 42.55 3.32
N ARG A 109 -17.91 42.57 2.33
CA ARG A 109 -18.18 42.98 0.95
C ARG A 109 -18.27 41.73 0.09
N ALA A 110 -19.48 41.36 -0.30
CA ALA A 110 -19.73 40.17 -1.11
C ALA A 110 -20.60 40.53 -2.32
N ASP A 111 -20.31 39.91 -3.46
CA ASP A 111 -21.10 40.01 -4.70
C ASP A 111 -22.46 39.28 -4.60
N LYS A 112 -22.62 38.41 -3.60
CA LYS A 112 -23.82 37.60 -3.35
C LYS A 112 -24.33 37.71 -1.92
N LYS A 113 -25.51 37.13 -1.69
CA LYS A 113 -26.09 37.00 -0.36
C LYS A 113 -25.17 36.19 0.55
N PHE A 114 -25.09 36.59 1.82
CA PHE A 114 -24.27 35.89 2.78
C PHE A 114 -24.94 35.70 4.13
N ARG A 115 -24.39 34.78 4.92
CA ARG A 115 -24.78 34.47 6.30
C ARG A 115 -23.53 34.35 7.16
N GLN A 116 -23.66 34.79 8.41
CA GLN A 116 -22.64 34.60 9.44
C GLN A 116 -23.01 33.41 10.32
N VAL A 117 -22.06 32.51 10.56
CA VAL A 117 -22.26 31.24 11.24
C VAL A 117 -21.31 31.15 12.44
N LEU A 118 -21.87 31.27 13.64
CA LEU A 118 -21.12 31.19 14.90
C LEU A 118 -21.10 29.78 15.50
N LYS A 119 -22.04 28.91 15.10
CA LYS A 119 -22.15 27.53 15.59
C LYS A 119 -21.81 26.55 14.46
N VAL A 120 -20.53 26.46 14.12
CA VAL A 120 -20.01 25.68 12.97
C VAL A 120 -20.44 24.20 13.03
N GLU A 121 -20.40 23.57 14.21
CA GLU A 121 -20.84 22.17 14.39
C GLU A 121 -22.29 21.95 13.95
N ARG A 122 -23.19 22.87 14.32
CA ARG A 122 -24.60 22.79 13.91
C ARG A 122 -24.70 23.01 12.42
N PHE A 123 -23.95 23.97 11.87
CA PHE A 123 -23.93 24.21 10.44
C PHE A 123 -23.47 22.98 9.64
N PHE A 124 -22.41 22.28 10.07
CA PHE A 124 -21.97 21.05 9.43
C PHE A 124 -23.01 19.94 9.52
N ALA A 125 -23.62 19.74 10.69
CA ALA A 125 -24.68 18.74 10.86
C ALA A 125 -25.91 19.02 9.99
N HIS A 126 -26.38 20.28 9.94
CA HIS A 126 -27.56 20.65 9.14
C HIS A 126 -27.31 20.55 7.63
N ASN A 127 -26.09 20.84 7.18
CA ASN A 127 -25.72 20.80 5.77
C ASN A 127 -25.07 19.47 5.34
N ASN A 128 -24.99 18.50 6.26
CA ASN A 128 -24.33 17.20 6.09
C ASN A 128 -22.90 17.32 5.53
N VAL A 129 -22.14 18.31 6.01
CA VAL A 129 -20.73 18.50 5.68
C VAL A 129 -19.91 17.48 6.46
N GLN A 130 -19.06 16.74 5.76
CA GLN A 130 -18.19 15.71 6.36
C GLN A 130 -16.75 15.99 5.95
N VAL A 131 -15.85 16.09 6.92
CA VAL A 131 -14.41 16.25 6.66
C VAL A 131 -13.79 14.86 6.71
N VAL A 132 -13.20 14.44 5.60
CA VAL A 132 -12.68 13.08 5.41
C VAL A 132 -11.18 13.18 5.27
N SER A 133 -10.44 12.77 6.29
CA SER A 133 -8.97 12.83 6.27
C SER A 133 -8.36 11.49 5.89
N ILE A 134 -7.34 11.56 5.03
CA ILE A 134 -6.54 10.43 4.56
C ILE A 134 -5.07 10.80 4.83
N ASN A 135 -4.50 10.25 5.90
CA ASN A 135 -3.09 10.41 6.20
C ASN A 135 -2.29 9.30 5.51
N THR A 136 -1.36 9.68 4.66
CA THR A 136 -0.49 8.75 3.96
C THR A 136 0.69 8.38 4.86
N LEU A 137 0.52 7.59 5.93
CA LEU A 137 1.64 6.92 6.65
C LEU A 137 1.08 5.69 7.41
N PRO A 138 1.77 4.52 7.47
CA PRO A 138 3.16 4.24 7.04
C PRO A 138 3.43 2.87 6.33
N PRO A 139 4.66 2.61 5.84
CA PRO A 139 5.14 1.30 5.44
C PRO A 139 5.11 0.33 6.62
N ALA A 140 5.35 -0.96 6.33
CA ALA A 140 5.38 -2.11 7.24
C ALA A 140 5.90 -1.90 8.68
N SER A 141 6.70 -0.86 8.95
CA SER A 141 7.33 -0.56 10.24
C SER A 141 6.50 0.22 11.27
N ALA A 142 5.49 1.03 10.91
CA ALA A 142 4.67 1.74 11.92
C ALA A 142 3.33 1.05 12.26
N PHE A 143 3.23 -0.24 11.92
CA PHE A 143 2.20 -1.19 12.37
C PHE A 143 2.27 -1.50 13.89
N LEU A 144 3.32 -1.06 14.59
CA LEU A 144 3.59 -1.40 16.00
C LEU A 144 3.47 -0.23 16.99
N ALA A 145 3.29 1.01 16.54
CA ALA A 145 3.21 2.17 17.42
C ALA A 145 1.74 2.47 17.79
N GLY A 146 1.27 1.84 18.87
CA GLY A 146 -0.06 2.08 19.45
C GLY A 146 -0.19 3.47 20.07
N VAL A 147 -0.33 4.51 19.26
CA VAL A 147 -0.76 5.83 19.74
C VAL A 147 -2.30 5.83 19.83
N SER A 148 -2.81 6.23 20.99
CA SER A 148 -4.24 6.45 21.23
C SER A 148 -4.58 7.85 20.70
N GLU A 149 -5.36 7.93 19.64
CA GLU A 149 -5.94 9.20 19.17
C GLU A 149 -7.16 9.57 20.03
N ALA A 150 -7.35 10.86 20.30
CA ALA A 150 -8.47 11.38 21.09
C ALA A 150 -9.82 11.11 20.39
N LYS A 151 -10.94 11.15 21.14
CA LYS A 151 -12.28 10.99 20.54
C LYS A 151 -12.58 12.14 19.58
N GLU A 152 -12.53 11.85 18.28
CA GLU A 152 -12.83 12.81 17.22
C GLU A 152 -14.33 13.11 17.09
N LYS A 153 -14.65 14.25 16.47
CA LYS A 153 -16.03 14.69 16.25
C LYS A 153 -16.73 13.87 15.17
N ALA A 154 -18.06 13.78 15.26
CA ALA A 154 -18.87 12.95 14.38
C ALA A 154 -18.76 13.28 12.88
N TYR A 155 -18.45 14.54 12.53
CA TYR A 155 -18.28 14.99 11.14
C TYR A 155 -16.89 14.75 10.57
N ILE A 156 -15.90 14.38 11.41
CA ILE A 156 -14.55 14.01 10.99
C ILE A 156 -14.52 12.50 10.74
N LYS A 157 -13.88 12.09 9.65
CA LYS A 157 -13.71 10.70 9.24
C LYS A 157 -12.26 10.46 8.83
N ASN A 158 -11.47 9.84 9.68
CA ASN A 158 -10.15 9.36 9.31
C ASN A 158 -10.27 7.98 8.67
N LEU A 159 -9.86 7.87 7.41
CA LEU A 159 -9.97 6.62 6.65
C LEU A 159 -8.77 5.70 6.85
N ILE A 160 -7.59 6.28 7.12
CA ILE A 160 -6.34 5.56 7.35
C ILE A 160 -5.87 5.91 8.76
N SER A 161 -5.91 4.95 9.68
CA SER A 161 -5.26 5.06 10.98
C SER A 161 -4.49 3.77 11.27
N GLY A 162 -3.40 3.86 12.03
CA GLY A 162 -2.67 2.68 12.54
C GLY A 162 -3.54 1.75 13.39
N GLU A 163 -4.80 2.11 13.65
CA GLU A 163 -5.78 1.31 14.36
C GLU A 163 -6.65 0.38 13.50
N VAL A 164 -6.59 0.50 12.16
CA VAL A 164 -7.43 -0.27 11.23
C VAL A 164 -7.18 -1.79 11.37
N LEU A 165 -6.00 -2.20 11.85
CA LEU A 165 -5.64 -3.60 12.03
C LEU A 165 -5.69 -4.09 13.50
N LYS A 166 -6.16 -3.26 14.44
CA LYS A 166 -6.20 -3.61 15.88
C LYS A 166 -7.29 -4.63 16.22
N SER A 167 -8.36 -4.76 15.43
CA SER A 167 -9.42 -5.74 15.66
C SER A 167 -9.83 -6.47 14.38
N GLU A 168 -10.26 -7.73 14.53
CA GLU A 168 -10.68 -8.57 13.41
C GLU A 168 -11.81 -7.94 12.58
N GLY A 169 -12.78 -7.29 13.23
CA GLY A 169 -13.85 -6.59 12.53
C GLY A 169 -13.37 -5.41 11.67
N ARG A 170 -12.31 -4.70 12.08
CA ARG A 170 -11.72 -3.61 11.30
C ARG A 170 -10.86 -4.15 10.15
N LYS A 171 -10.10 -5.23 10.36
CA LYS A 171 -9.37 -5.94 9.29
C LYS A 171 -10.31 -6.45 8.21
N LYS A 172 -11.42 -7.08 8.59
CA LYS A 172 -12.45 -7.52 7.65
C LYS A 172 -12.97 -6.36 6.80
N LYS A 173 -13.40 -5.28 7.46
CA LYS A 173 -13.88 -4.07 6.78
C LYS A 173 -12.85 -3.50 5.80
N TYR A 174 -11.58 -3.51 6.18
CA TYR A 174 -10.48 -3.04 5.35
C TYR A 174 -10.32 -3.87 4.06
N PHE A 175 -10.25 -5.20 4.17
CA PHE A 175 -10.15 -6.09 3.02
C PHE A 175 -11.41 -6.04 2.15
N ASP A 176 -12.60 -5.99 2.76
CA ASP A 176 -13.87 -5.85 2.03
C ASP A 176 -13.91 -4.57 1.17
N GLN A 177 -13.34 -3.47 1.67
CA GLN A 177 -13.23 -2.21 0.90
C GLN A 177 -12.28 -2.35 -0.29
N ILE A 178 -11.17 -3.06 -0.13
CA ILE A 178 -10.25 -3.33 -1.25
C ILE A 178 -10.93 -4.21 -2.28
N PHE A 179 -11.52 -5.34 -1.88
CA PHE A 179 -12.20 -6.24 -2.81
C PHE A 179 -13.41 -5.59 -3.50
N SER A 180 -14.16 -4.73 -2.79
CA SER A 180 -15.22 -3.92 -3.41
C SER A 180 -14.64 -2.95 -4.45
N TYR A 181 -13.56 -2.26 -4.12
CA TYR A 181 -12.88 -1.36 -5.05
C TYR A 181 -12.37 -2.09 -6.29
N LEU A 182 -11.69 -3.23 -6.14
CA LEU A 182 -11.16 -4.02 -7.25
C LEU A 182 -12.27 -4.51 -8.21
N ARG A 183 -13.42 -4.94 -7.67
CA ARG A 183 -14.56 -5.40 -8.49
C ARG A 183 -15.25 -4.28 -9.26
N ASN A 184 -15.38 -3.10 -8.63
CA ASN A 184 -16.19 -2.01 -9.17
C ASN A 184 -15.38 -0.96 -9.95
N TYR A 185 -14.06 -0.95 -9.77
CA TYR A 185 -13.15 0.00 -10.40
C TYR A 185 -12.08 -0.76 -11.21
N PRO A 186 -12.44 -1.27 -12.40
CA PRO A 186 -11.50 -2.02 -13.22
C PRO A 186 -10.29 -1.16 -13.60
N TYR A 187 -9.10 -1.75 -13.44
CA TYR A 187 -7.85 -1.23 -13.97
C TYR A 187 -7.88 -1.45 -15.48
N ALA A 188 -8.19 -0.42 -16.26
CA ALA A 188 -8.44 -0.56 -17.69
C ALA A 188 -7.21 -1.00 -18.53
N GLU A 189 -6.01 -1.10 -17.95
CA GLU A 189 -4.76 -1.29 -18.69
C GLU A 189 -3.71 -2.15 -17.93
N ARG A 190 -4.09 -3.31 -17.37
CA ARG A 190 -3.10 -4.24 -16.77
C ARG A 190 -3.09 -5.61 -17.41
N LEU A 191 -1.88 -6.17 -17.48
CA LEU A 191 -1.63 -7.57 -17.86
C LEU A 191 -2.05 -8.55 -16.76
N ASP A 192 -1.89 -8.16 -15.48
CA ASP A 192 -2.26 -8.95 -14.31
C ASP A 192 -3.24 -8.19 -13.40
N GLU A 193 -4.36 -8.82 -13.05
CA GLU A 193 -5.33 -8.27 -12.11
C GLU A 193 -4.82 -8.40 -10.66
N PRO A 194 -4.89 -7.32 -9.85
CA PRO A 194 -4.59 -7.37 -8.43
C PRO A 194 -5.40 -8.43 -7.69
N CYS A 195 -4.75 -9.38 -7.03
CA CYS A 195 -5.43 -10.34 -6.17
C CYS A 195 -4.65 -10.62 -4.90
N PHE A 196 -5.34 -11.03 -3.85
CA PHE A 196 -4.69 -11.63 -2.70
C PHE A 196 -4.51 -13.13 -2.99
N GLY A 197 -3.28 -13.62 -2.92
CA GLY A 197 -2.95 -14.98 -3.33
C GLY A 197 -2.19 -15.75 -2.26
N PHE A 198 -2.40 -17.06 -2.22
CA PHE A 198 -1.57 -18.03 -1.51
C PHE A 198 -0.79 -18.87 -2.52
N SER A 199 0.46 -19.17 -2.19
CA SER A 199 1.32 -20.01 -2.99
C SER A 199 1.86 -21.16 -2.14
N PHE A 200 1.66 -22.37 -2.63
CA PHE A 200 2.07 -23.63 -2.02
C PHE A 200 3.16 -24.29 -2.90
N PRO A 201 4.38 -23.73 -2.96
CA PRO A 201 5.42 -24.20 -3.89
C PRO A 201 6.04 -25.56 -3.50
N GLY A 202 5.78 -26.05 -2.30
CA GLY A 202 6.38 -27.28 -1.77
C GLY A 202 7.70 -27.07 -1.03
N ALA A 203 8.48 -28.13 -0.89
CA ALA A 203 9.77 -28.10 -0.23
C ALA A 203 10.79 -27.24 -1.04
N PRO A 204 11.69 -26.49 -0.36
CA PRO A 204 12.74 -25.74 -1.03
C PRO A 204 13.65 -26.64 -1.88
N GLN A 205 14.22 -26.11 -2.96
CA GLN A 205 15.07 -26.87 -3.87
C GLN A 205 16.24 -27.58 -3.16
N GLY A 206 16.90 -26.93 -2.20
CA GLY A 206 17.99 -27.57 -1.43
C GLY A 206 17.57 -28.80 -0.62
N MET A 207 16.28 -28.91 -0.25
CA MET A 207 15.74 -30.12 0.38
C MET A 207 15.54 -31.25 -0.63
N TRP A 208 15.13 -30.92 -1.85
CA TRP A 208 15.08 -31.87 -2.96
C TRP A 208 16.47 -32.38 -3.34
N ASP A 209 17.45 -31.48 -3.45
CA ASP A 209 18.84 -31.85 -3.75
C ASP A 209 19.39 -32.81 -2.69
N LYS A 210 19.06 -32.59 -1.41
CA LYS A 210 19.41 -33.50 -0.32
C LYS A 210 18.76 -34.88 -0.48
N LEU A 211 17.49 -34.94 -0.89
CA LEU A 211 16.78 -36.21 -1.12
C LEU A 211 17.37 -36.96 -2.33
N TYR A 212 17.64 -36.27 -3.44
CA TYR A 212 18.25 -36.85 -4.63
C TYR A 212 19.68 -37.33 -4.39
N ALA A 213 20.46 -36.62 -3.58
CA ALA A 213 21.80 -37.06 -3.21
C ALA A 213 21.82 -38.40 -2.44
N VAL A 214 20.72 -38.78 -1.78
CA VAL A 214 20.57 -40.13 -1.18
C VAL A 214 20.26 -41.15 -2.27
N LEU A 215 19.33 -40.81 -3.17
CA LEU A 215 18.94 -41.66 -4.29
C LEU A 215 20.14 -42.01 -5.19
N ASP A 216 21.01 -41.04 -5.50
CA ASP A 216 22.18 -41.22 -6.36
C ASP A 216 23.27 -42.11 -5.73
N ARG A 217 23.37 -42.12 -4.39
CA ARG A 217 24.34 -42.97 -3.66
C ARG A 217 23.89 -44.42 -3.60
N GLU A 218 22.59 -44.67 -3.67
CA GLU A 218 21.98 -45.98 -3.50
C GLU A 218 21.69 -46.63 -4.86
N ARG A 219 21.92 -47.94 -4.98
CA ARG A 219 21.80 -48.67 -6.25
C ARG A 219 20.36 -49.08 -6.56
N PHE A 220 19.45 -48.11 -6.69
CA PHE A 220 18.09 -48.36 -7.16
C PHE A 220 18.04 -48.64 -8.68
N GLU A 221 17.02 -49.38 -9.13
CA GLU A 221 16.78 -49.60 -10.57
C GLU A 221 16.46 -48.29 -11.29
N GLN A 222 16.87 -48.13 -12.56
CA GLN A 222 16.68 -46.88 -13.31
C GLN A 222 15.21 -46.44 -13.42
N ALA A 223 14.27 -47.39 -13.49
CA ALA A 223 12.84 -47.10 -13.50
C ALA A 223 12.37 -46.47 -12.18
N ALA A 224 12.83 -47.03 -11.05
CA ALA A 224 12.56 -46.52 -9.71
C ALA A 224 13.11 -45.10 -9.49
N VAL A 225 14.32 -44.84 -9.98
CA VAL A 225 14.93 -43.51 -9.94
C VAL A 225 14.10 -42.50 -10.74
N SER A 226 13.64 -42.89 -11.94
CA SER A 226 12.77 -42.03 -12.75
C SER A 226 11.45 -41.69 -12.07
N ASP A 227 10.84 -42.64 -11.33
CA ASP A 227 9.58 -42.39 -10.63
C ASP A 227 9.75 -41.47 -9.42
N VAL A 228 10.83 -41.64 -8.66
CA VAL A 228 11.18 -40.74 -7.54
C VAL A 228 11.51 -39.34 -8.06
N MET A 229 12.23 -39.22 -9.19
CA MET A 229 12.52 -37.92 -9.82
C MET A 229 11.25 -37.19 -10.25
N ARG A 230 10.18 -37.91 -10.59
CA ARG A 230 8.86 -37.32 -10.90
C ARG A 230 8.15 -36.71 -9.70
N LEU A 231 8.62 -36.92 -8.47
CA LEU A 231 8.00 -36.35 -7.26
C LEU A 231 7.88 -34.81 -7.31
N ASN A 232 8.82 -34.13 -7.96
CA ASN A 232 8.85 -32.67 -8.05
C ASN A 232 8.34 -32.11 -9.40
N THR A 233 8.00 -32.97 -10.37
CA THR A 233 7.55 -32.54 -11.71
C THR A 233 6.04 -32.55 -11.87
N ILE A 234 5.27 -32.57 -10.78
CA ILE A 234 3.81 -32.57 -10.85
C ILE A 234 3.34 -31.18 -11.26
N SER A 235 2.30 -31.15 -12.07
CA SER A 235 1.56 -29.93 -12.33
C SER A 235 0.93 -29.41 -11.03
N PHE A 236 1.23 -28.15 -10.70
CA PHE A 236 0.51 -27.45 -9.62
C PHE A 236 -0.88 -26.98 -10.09
N GLU A 237 -1.16 -27.17 -11.38
CA GLU A 237 -2.45 -26.97 -12.04
C GLU A 237 -3.19 -28.30 -12.08
N LEU A 238 -4.33 -28.35 -11.39
CA LEU A 238 -5.19 -29.53 -11.27
C LEU A 238 -6.53 -29.22 -11.92
N GLU A 239 -7.01 -30.11 -12.81
CA GLU A 239 -8.33 -30.06 -13.44
C GLU A 239 -9.26 -31.07 -12.75
N ASP A 240 -10.56 -30.74 -12.61
CA ASP A 240 -11.58 -31.62 -11.98
C ASP A 240 -11.15 -32.21 -10.62
N CYS A 241 -10.46 -31.41 -9.80
CA CYS A 241 -9.68 -31.93 -8.70
C CYS A 241 -10.50 -32.32 -7.45
N THR A 242 -10.14 -33.45 -6.86
CA THR A 242 -10.73 -34.00 -5.63
C THR A 242 -9.90 -33.64 -4.40
N ALA A 243 -10.50 -33.75 -3.20
CA ALA A 243 -9.78 -33.61 -1.93
C ALA A 243 -8.55 -34.52 -1.83
N HIS A 244 -8.65 -35.71 -2.41
CA HIS A 244 -7.54 -36.65 -2.44
C HIS A 244 -6.37 -36.14 -3.28
N GLU A 245 -6.62 -35.56 -4.46
CA GLU A 245 -5.57 -35.07 -5.36
C GLU A 245 -4.87 -33.84 -4.81
N VAL A 246 -5.62 -32.89 -4.24
CA VAL A 246 -5.04 -31.70 -3.60
C VAL A 246 -4.19 -32.11 -2.40
N PHE A 247 -4.70 -32.99 -1.53
CA PHE A 247 -3.94 -33.52 -0.40
C PHE A 247 -2.66 -34.22 -0.86
N HIS A 248 -2.78 -35.10 -1.86
CA HIS A 248 -1.66 -35.83 -2.40
C HIS A 248 -0.60 -34.88 -2.98
N CYS A 249 -0.99 -33.83 -3.71
CA CYS A 249 -0.08 -32.84 -4.25
C CYS A 249 0.66 -32.07 -3.14
N LEU A 250 -0.07 -31.57 -2.13
CA LEU A 250 0.52 -30.82 -1.01
C LEU A 250 1.50 -31.67 -0.19
N VAL A 251 1.17 -32.93 0.10
CA VAL A 251 2.07 -33.84 0.83
C VAL A 251 3.27 -34.21 -0.03
N ARG A 252 3.03 -34.62 -1.28
CA ARG A 252 4.07 -35.11 -2.20
C ARG A 252 5.15 -34.06 -2.45
N THR A 253 4.74 -32.82 -2.68
CA THR A 253 5.67 -31.70 -2.90
C THR A 253 6.47 -31.31 -1.64
N ASN A 254 6.06 -31.78 -0.45
CA ASN A 254 6.70 -31.49 0.83
C ASN A 254 7.44 -32.67 1.46
N ILE A 255 7.52 -33.83 0.80
CA ILE A 255 8.15 -35.05 1.36
C ILE A 255 9.56 -34.82 1.90
N PRO A 256 10.49 -34.18 1.17
CA PRO A 256 11.83 -33.94 1.70
C PRO A 256 11.80 -33.18 3.04
N SER A 257 10.91 -32.19 3.16
CA SER A 257 10.74 -31.39 4.38
C SER A 257 10.11 -32.18 5.52
N ILE A 258 9.15 -33.07 5.22
CA ILE A 258 8.52 -33.97 6.19
C ILE A 258 9.55 -34.98 6.72
N LEU A 259 10.27 -35.67 5.83
CA LEU A 259 11.32 -36.63 6.22
C LEU A 259 12.39 -35.97 7.08
N ASN A 260 12.79 -34.74 6.77
CA ASN A 260 13.77 -33.98 7.56
C ASN A 260 13.25 -33.52 8.92
N LEU A 261 11.95 -33.27 9.05
CA LEU A 261 11.34 -32.97 10.35
C LEU A 261 11.36 -34.22 11.24
N ILE A 262 10.92 -35.35 10.70
CA ILE A 262 10.89 -36.64 11.41
C ILE A 262 12.30 -37.09 11.77
N SER A 263 13.25 -37.00 10.83
CA SER A 263 14.64 -37.43 11.06
C SER A 263 15.32 -36.70 12.22
N LYS A 264 15.02 -35.41 12.41
CA LYS A 264 15.57 -34.58 13.49
C LYS A 264 15.01 -34.95 14.86
N ARG A 265 13.74 -35.37 14.92
CA ARG A 265 13.07 -35.74 16.17
C ARG A 265 13.32 -37.19 16.56
N ALA A 266 13.40 -38.06 15.57
CA ALA A 266 13.51 -39.49 15.79
C ALA A 266 14.89 -39.92 16.29
N PHE A 267 15.97 -39.33 15.75
CA PHE A 267 17.24 -40.06 15.75
C PHE A 267 18.47 -39.26 16.19
N GLY A 268 18.51 -37.92 16.11
CA GLY A 268 19.65 -37.11 16.59
C GLY A 268 21.03 -37.40 15.95
N VAL A 269 21.16 -38.42 15.10
CA VAL A 269 22.40 -38.85 14.41
C VAL A 269 22.48 -38.23 13.00
N SER A 270 23.71 -38.02 12.50
CA SER A 270 23.99 -37.39 11.21
C SER A 270 23.39 -38.08 9.97
N ALA A 271 23.05 -39.38 10.04
CA ALA A 271 22.56 -40.19 8.91
C ALA A 271 21.06 -40.51 8.96
N SER A 272 20.31 -39.91 9.89
CA SER A 272 18.90 -40.25 10.13
C SER A 272 17.95 -39.92 8.99
N PHE A 273 18.26 -38.87 8.24
CA PHE A 273 17.50 -38.49 7.05
C PHE A 273 17.68 -39.50 5.92
N ASP A 274 18.93 -39.92 5.69
CA ASP A 274 19.29 -40.84 4.62
C ASP A 274 18.58 -42.19 4.82
N LEU A 275 18.55 -42.72 6.05
CA LEU A 275 17.82 -43.95 6.38
C LEU A 275 16.31 -43.85 6.06
N LEU A 276 15.67 -42.75 6.46
CA LEU A 276 14.25 -42.52 6.19
C LEU A 276 13.97 -42.32 4.69
N ALA A 277 14.84 -41.62 3.97
CA ALA A 277 14.74 -41.45 2.53
C ALA A 277 14.85 -42.79 1.80
N ILE A 278 15.80 -43.64 2.18
CA ILE A 278 15.98 -44.98 1.61
C ILE A 278 14.74 -45.84 1.84
N ALA A 279 14.24 -45.90 3.08
CA ALA A 279 13.02 -46.65 3.39
C ALA A 279 11.82 -46.09 2.60
N PHE A 280 11.68 -44.77 2.53
CA PHE A 280 10.63 -44.13 1.74
C PHE A 280 10.70 -44.51 0.26
N PHE A 281 11.88 -44.53 -0.37
CA PHE A 281 12.02 -44.93 -1.77
C PHE A 281 11.57 -46.38 -2.02
N LYS A 282 11.88 -47.31 -1.09
CA LYS A 282 11.42 -48.71 -1.20
C LYS A 282 9.90 -48.80 -1.27
N TYR A 283 9.19 -48.12 -0.36
CA TYR A 283 7.73 -48.10 -0.36
C TYR A 283 7.14 -47.27 -1.51
N TYR A 284 7.83 -46.22 -1.95
CA TYR A 284 7.39 -45.39 -3.06
C TYR A 284 7.31 -46.18 -4.37
N VAL A 285 8.35 -46.96 -4.66
CA VAL A 285 8.49 -47.78 -5.87
C VAL A 285 7.62 -49.05 -5.81
N SER A 286 7.23 -49.49 -4.62
CA SER A 286 6.35 -50.64 -4.45
C SER A 286 5.03 -50.45 -5.23
N PRO A 287 4.60 -51.45 -6.02
CA PRO A 287 3.39 -51.38 -6.84
C PRO A 287 2.09 -51.40 -6.00
N GLN A 288 2.20 -51.49 -4.68
CA GLN A 288 1.05 -51.35 -3.79
C GLN A 288 0.50 -49.92 -3.93
N GLY A 289 -0.77 -49.81 -4.34
CA GLY A 289 -1.49 -48.55 -4.57
C GLY A 289 -1.80 -47.76 -3.29
N GLU A 290 -0.89 -47.78 -2.33
CA GLU A 290 -1.02 -47.07 -1.07
C GLU A 290 -0.81 -45.58 -1.27
N ALA A 291 -1.58 -44.79 -0.53
CA ALA A 291 -1.47 -43.35 -0.55
C ALA A 291 -0.10 -42.88 -0.01
N ILE A 292 0.40 -41.77 -0.53
CA ILE A 292 1.78 -41.35 -0.28
C ILE A 292 2.12 -41.07 1.19
N HIS A 293 1.16 -40.59 1.97
CA HIS A 293 1.32 -40.37 3.41
C HIS A 293 1.51 -41.69 4.17
N HIS A 294 0.80 -42.75 3.77
CA HIS A 294 0.96 -44.08 4.35
C HIS A 294 2.35 -44.66 4.04
N LYS A 295 2.87 -44.41 2.83
CA LYS A 295 4.25 -44.80 2.47
C LYS A 295 5.30 -44.13 3.36
N VAL A 296 5.06 -42.89 3.81
CA VAL A 296 5.92 -42.21 4.79
C VAL A 296 5.83 -42.88 6.16
N GLU A 297 4.64 -43.27 6.62
CA GLU A 297 4.46 -44.00 7.88
C GLU A 297 5.16 -45.36 7.86
N LEU A 298 5.04 -46.11 6.77
CA LEU A 298 5.73 -47.38 6.59
C LEU A 298 7.24 -47.22 6.60
N ALA A 299 7.77 -46.17 5.97
CA ALA A 299 9.20 -45.86 6.01
C ALA A 299 9.70 -45.61 7.44
N VAL A 300 8.92 -44.89 8.26
CA VAL A 300 9.25 -44.67 9.67
C VAL A 300 9.26 -45.98 10.44
N ARG A 301 8.23 -46.82 10.27
CA ARG A 301 8.14 -48.14 10.92
C ARG A 301 9.28 -49.07 10.52
N GLU A 302 9.69 -49.07 9.26
CA GLU A 302 10.84 -49.88 8.78
C GLU A 302 12.13 -49.45 9.49
N VAL A 303 12.45 -48.15 9.51
CA VAL A 303 13.67 -47.65 10.15
C VAL A 303 13.69 -47.96 11.65
N LEU A 304 12.56 -47.81 12.34
CA LEU A 304 12.45 -48.15 13.77
C LEU A 304 12.55 -49.65 14.03
N ARG A 305 12.00 -50.48 13.14
CA ARG A 305 12.14 -51.94 13.21
C ARG A 305 13.59 -52.36 13.04
N ASP A 306 14.30 -51.80 12.07
CA ASP A 306 15.72 -52.09 11.85
C ASP A 306 16.56 -51.67 13.05
N MET A 307 16.23 -50.53 13.67
CA MET A 307 16.85 -50.09 14.92
C MET A 307 16.58 -51.05 16.08
N ARG A 308 15.35 -51.60 16.19
CA ARG A 308 14.98 -52.61 17.19
C ARG A 308 15.79 -53.89 17.07
N LEU A 309 16.11 -54.29 15.84
CA LEU A 309 16.94 -55.46 15.57
C LEU A 309 18.43 -55.21 15.84
N ALA A 310 18.89 -53.96 15.71
CA ALA A 310 20.27 -53.58 15.95
C ALA A 310 20.61 -53.37 17.43
N ASP A 311 19.65 -52.97 18.27
CA ASP A 311 19.87 -52.72 19.70
C ASP A 311 18.81 -53.42 20.59
N GLU A 312 19.08 -54.67 20.95
CA GLU A 312 18.22 -55.50 21.80
C GLU A 312 18.01 -54.91 23.21
N LYS A 313 18.97 -54.13 23.73
CA LYS A 313 18.86 -53.51 25.06
C LYS A 313 17.87 -52.36 25.07
N LEU A 314 17.92 -51.52 24.03
CA LEU A 314 16.97 -50.41 23.85
C LEU A 314 15.55 -50.95 23.61
N ALA A 315 15.44 -52.03 22.83
CA ALA A 315 14.18 -52.72 22.56
C ALA A 315 13.54 -53.31 23.82
N ALA A 316 14.33 -53.87 24.74
CA ALA A 316 13.85 -54.43 26.00
C ALA A 316 13.35 -53.36 26.99
N GLN A 317 13.71 -52.09 26.80
CA GLN A 317 13.29 -50.96 27.64
C GLN A 317 12.01 -50.27 27.14
N GLY A 318 11.42 -50.69 26.03
CA GLY A 318 10.19 -50.10 25.47
C GLY A 318 10.37 -48.71 24.83
N ALA A 319 11.59 -48.15 24.86
CA ALA A 319 11.89 -46.81 24.35
C ALA A 319 11.60 -46.66 22.84
N ILE A 320 11.78 -47.72 22.05
CA ILE A 320 11.50 -47.72 20.60
C ILE A 320 10.00 -47.68 20.33
N ASP A 321 9.19 -48.40 21.13
CA ASP A 321 7.74 -48.40 20.97
C ASP A 321 7.15 -47.03 21.37
N GLU A 322 7.70 -46.38 22.40
CA GLU A 322 7.35 -45.00 22.78
C GLU A 322 7.76 -43.99 21.69
N LEU A 323 8.94 -44.16 21.09
CA LEU A 323 9.41 -43.35 19.98
C LEU A 323 8.51 -43.51 18.73
N GLU A 324 8.13 -44.76 18.39
CA GLU A 324 7.23 -45.05 17.28
C GLU A 324 5.90 -44.30 17.45
N ASN A 325 5.26 -44.44 18.61
CA ASN A 325 4.00 -43.77 18.91
C ASN A 325 4.12 -42.25 18.78
N ASN A 326 5.17 -41.66 19.37
CA ASN A 326 5.41 -40.21 19.29
C ASN A 326 5.62 -39.71 17.85
N LEU A 327 6.30 -40.49 17.00
CA LEU A 327 6.54 -40.10 15.61
C LEU A 327 5.29 -40.28 14.74
N LEU A 328 4.53 -41.34 14.96
CA LEU A 328 3.26 -41.57 14.26
C LEU A 328 2.21 -40.53 14.64
N GLU A 329 2.07 -40.19 15.92
CA GLU A 329 1.17 -39.10 16.36
C GLU A 329 1.52 -37.77 15.69
N GLN A 330 2.81 -37.49 15.51
CA GLN A 330 3.27 -36.29 14.80
C GLN A 330 2.95 -36.33 13.30
N LEU A 331 3.12 -37.47 12.64
CA LEU A 331 2.73 -37.63 11.25
C LEU A 331 1.22 -37.45 11.07
N TRP A 332 0.41 -38.08 11.93
CA TRP A 332 -1.05 -37.91 11.91
C TRP A 332 -1.47 -36.45 12.13
N SER A 333 -0.83 -35.75 13.07
CA SER A 333 -1.06 -34.31 13.26
C SER A 333 -0.72 -33.48 12.01
N ILE A 334 0.32 -33.86 11.25
CA ILE A 334 0.66 -33.22 9.97
C ILE A 334 -0.41 -33.52 8.92
N TRP A 335 -0.89 -34.76 8.83
CA TRP A 335 -1.94 -35.17 7.89
C TRP A 335 -3.25 -34.45 8.18
N ASP A 336 -3.68 -34.39 9.44
CA ASP A 336 -4.88 -33.67 9.87
C ASP A 336 -4.78 -32.18 9.51
N SER A 337 -3.59 -31.59 9.66
CA SER A 337 -3.34 -30.20 9.29
C SER A 337 -3.43 -29.97 7.79
N TYR A 338 -2.88 -30.89 6.98
CA TYR A 338 -3.03 -30.83 5.51
C TYR A 338 -4.48 -31.07 5.08
N GLN A 339 -5.22 -31.97 5.73
CA GLN A 339 -6.64 -32.20 5.44
C GLN A 339 -7.47 -30.93 5.71
N ALA A 340 -7.27 -30.30 6.87
CA ALA A 340 -7.94 -29.04 7.18
C ALA A 340 -7.60 -27.94 6.15
N LEU A 341 -6.36 -27.88 5.67
CA LEU A 341 -5.96 -26.95 4.62
C LEU A 341 -6.66 -27.26 3.27
N VAL A 342 -6.73 -28.53 2.89
CA VAL A 342 -7.41 -28.99 1.67
C VAL A 342 -8.89 -28.65 1.69
N GLU A 343 -9.56 -28.85 2.83
CA GLU A 343 -10.98 -28.50 2.99
C GLU A 343 -11.22 -27.01 2.71
N VAL A 344 -10.37 -26.13 3.26
CA VAL A 344 -10.49 -24.68 3.02
C VAL A 344 -10.22 -24.35 1.55
N ILE A 345 -9.17 -24.92 0.94
CA ILE A 345 -8.82 -24.67 -0.47
C ILE A 345 -9.97 -25.08 -1.39
N LEU A 346 -10.52 -26.29 -1.23
CA LEU A 346 -11.57 -26.80 -2.12
C LEU A 346 -12.91 -26.13 -1.89
N TYR A 347 -13.29 -25.87 -0.64
CA TYR A 347 -14.59 -25.30 -0.35
C TYR A 347 -14.67 -23.80 -0.68
N GLN A 348 -13.55 -23.09 -0.59
CA GLN A 348 -13.55 -21.62 -0.65
C GLN A 348 -12.75 -21.02 -1.82
N CYS A 349 -11.86 -21.80 -2.46
CA CYS A 349 -10.96 -21.27 -3.50
C CYS A 349 -11.03 -22.02 -4.84
N TYR A 350 -11.68 -23.19 -4.90
CA TYR A 350 -11.83 -23.96 -6.14
C TYR A 350 -13.09 -23.54 -6.88
N ASP A 351 -12.95 -23.16 -8.15
CA ASP A 351 -14.05 -22.72 -9.01
C ASP A 351 -14.85 -23.87 -9.65
N GLY A 352 -14.39 -25.11 -9.47
CA GLY A 352 -15.01 -26.31 -10.02
C GLY A 352 -14.32 -26.85 -11.28
N GLU A 353 -13.44 -26.08 -11.91
CA GLU A 353 -12.79 -26.46 -13.17
C GLU A 353 -11.26 -26.54 -13.04
N HIS A 354 -10.62 -25.54 -12.42
CA HIS A 354 -9.17 -25.45 -12.39
C HIS A 354 -8.61 -24.91 -11.04
N LEU A 355 -7.62 -25.60 -10.48
CA LEU A 355 -6.93 -25.18 -9.27
C LEU A 355 -5.42 -25.05 -9.51
N ASN A 356 -4.88 -23.84 -9.35
CA ASN A 356 -3.44 -23.61 -9.37
C ASN A 356 -2.89 -23.40 -7.94
N LEU A 357 -2.22 -24.41 -7.39
CA LEU A 357 -1.65 -24.34 -6.04
C LEU A 357 -0.47 -23.37 -5.89
N LYS A 358 0.15 -22.92 -7.00
CA LYS A 358 1.14 -21.83 -6.93
C LYS A 358 0.48 -20.45 -6.84
N GLN A 359 -0.79 -20.36 -7.21
CA GLN A 359 -1.53 -19.10 -7.27
C GLN A 359 -3.01 -19.30 -6.90
N VAL A 360 -3.26 -19.61 -5.64
CA VAL A 360 -4.63 -19.71 -5.10
C VAL A 360 -5.13 -18.31 -4.82
N LYS A 361 -6.03 -17.80 -5.67
CA LYS A 361 -6.64 -16.47 -5.52
C LYS A 361 -7.72 -16.48 -4.44
N VAL A 362 -7.78 -15.42 -3.65
CA VAL A 362 -8.75 -15.25 -2.55
C VAL A 362 -9.34 -13.86 -2.60
N GLU A 363 -10.67 -13.79 -2.52
CA GLU A 363 -11.45 -12.54 -2.63
C GLU A 363 -12.25 -12.20 -1.36
N ASP A 364 -12.13 -13.02 -0.32
CA ASP A 364 -12.80 -12.84 0.98
C ASP A 364 -11.81 -12.89 2.13
N TYR A 365 -12.01 -11.98 3.10
CA TYR A 365 -11.20 -11.94 4.31
C TYR A 365 -11.40 -13.17 5.21
N GLY A 366 -12.62 -13.72 5.28
CA GLY A 366 -12.88 -14.95 6.04
C GLY A 366 -12.04 -16.12 5.52
N THR A 367 -11.95 -16.29 4.22
CA THR A 367 -11.08 -17.30 3.59
C THR A 367 -9.61 -17.05 3.87
N ILE A 368 -9.13 -15.80 3.79
CA ILE A 368 -7.75 -15.45 4.18
C ILE A 368 -7.46 -15.93 5.61
N THR A 369 -8.33 -15.60 6.57
CA THR A 369 -8.16 -16.02 7.97
C THR A 369 -8.20 -17.53 8.13
N SER A 370 -9.14 -18.21 7.46
CA SER A 370 -9.29 -19.67 7.52
C SER A 370 -8.04 -20.39 6.99
N LEU A 371 -7.48 -19.90 5.88
CA LEU A 371 -6.23 -20.44 5.32
C LEU A 371 -5.04 -20.19 6.24
N ILE A 372 -4.89 -18.98 6.78
CA ILE A 372 -3.80 -18.66 7.72
C ILE A 372 -3.89 -19.56 8.97
N ASP A 373 -5.09 -19.75 9.52
CA ASP A 373 -5.30 -20.62 10.68
C ASP A 373 -4.97 -22.09 10.35
N ALA A 374 -5.35 -22.58 9.17
CA ALA A 374 -4.97 -23.92 8.71
C ALA A 374 -3.45 -24.06 8.52
N ILE A 375 -2.79 -23.05 7.93
CA ILE A 375 -1.33 -23.01 7.75
C ILE A 375 -0.61 -22.98 9.09
N ASN A 376 -1.12 -22.26 10.09
CA ASN A 376 -0.52 -22.15 11.42
C ASN A 376 -0.58 -23.47 12.22
N LYS A 377 -1.45 -24.41 11.85
CA LYS A 377 -1.48 -25.77 12.43
C LYS A 377 -0.31 -26.62 11.92
N LEU A 378 0.25 -26.31 10.74
CA LEU A 378 1.41 -27.02 10.22
C LEU A 378 2.69 -26.71 11.03
N PRO A 379 3.60 -27.69 11.16
CA PRO A 379 4.94 -27.45 11.69
C PRO A 379 5.65 -26.28 10.99
N ARG A 380 6.42 -25.50 11.76
CA ARG A 380 7.11 -24.27 11.29
C ARG A 380 7.94 -24.46 10.01
N ASN A 381 8.57 -25.62 9.83
CA ASN A 381 9.38 -25.90 8.64
C ASN A 381 8.54 -26.14 7.37
N LEU A 382 7.27 -26.52 7.52
CA LEU A 382 6.33 -26.70 6.42
C LEU A 382 5.60 -25.39 6.13
N SER A 383 5.10 -24.70 7.17
CA SER A 383 4.39 -23.43 7.00
C SER A 383 5.30 -22.30 6.49
N ALA A 384 6.60 -22.30 6.82
CA ALA A 384 7.55 -21.31 6.30
C ALA A 384 7.76 -21.36 4.78
N GLY A 385 7.44 -22.48 4.12
CA GLY A 385 7.50 -22.61 2.66
C GLY A 385 6.27 -22.04 1.95
N ILE A 386 5.20 -21.74 2.68
CA ILE A 386 3.95 -21.22 2.14
C ILE A 386 4.01 -19.69 2.21
N THR A 387 3.75 -19.03 1.08
CA THR A 387 3.76 -17.56 0.99
C THR A 387 2.40 -17.03 0.63
N TRP A 388 2.03 -15.88 1.16
CA TRP A 388 0.77 -15.22 0.85
C TRP A 388 0.91 -13.70 0.85
N GLY A 389 0.03 -13.03 0.10
CA GLY A 389 0.02 -11.57 0.03
C GLY A 389 -0.65 -11.06 -1.24
N TRP A 390 -0.55 -9.75 -1.45
CA TRP A 390 -1.00 -9.10 -2.68
C TRP A 390 -0.05 -9.48 -3.83
N GLN A 391 -0.63 -10.01 -4.91
CA GLN A 391 0.04 -10.40 -6.14
C GLN A 391 -0.42 -9.50 -7.30
N GLY A 392 0.42 -9.31 -8.32
CA GLY A 392 0.12 -8.42 -9.45
C GLY A 392 0.11 -6.94 -9.08
N VAL A 393 0.71 -6.58 -7.93
CA VAL A 393 0.73 -5.21 -7.40
C VAL A 393 2.09 -4.90 -6.79
N SER A 394 2.76 -3.86 -7.28
CA SER A 394 4.00 -3.35 -6.68
C SER A 394 3.71 -2.52 -5.42
N SER A 395 4.76 -2.23 -4.63
CA SER A 395 4.61 -1.60 -3.31
C SER A 395 3.90 -0.25 -3.32
N GLY A 396 4.12 0.61 -4.32
CA GLY A 396 3.36 1.86 -4.36
C GLY A 396 2.03 1.78 -5.13
N GLU A 397 1.79 0.74 -5.94
CA GLU A 397 0.43 0.46 -6.45
C GLU A 397 -0.45 0.05 -5.30
N LEU A 398 0.11 -0.70 -4.35
CA LEU A 398 -0.54 -1.03 -3.09
C LEU A 398 -0.86 0.25 -2.31
N ALA A 399 0.04 1.23 -2.27
CA ALA A 399 -0.20 2.52 -1.61
C ALA A 399 -1.33 3.31 -2.29
N LYS A 400 -1.36 3.37 -3.63
CA LYS A 400 -2.47 3.96 -4.39
C LYS A 400 -3.78 3.21 -4.11
N MET A 401 -3.77 1.89 -4.25
CA MET A 401 -4.93 1.02 -4.02
C MET A 401 -5.49 1.20 -2.61
N HIS A 402 -4.60 1.37 -1.61
CA HIS A 402 -4.99 1.65 -0.24
C HIS A 402 -5.79 2.95 -0.11
N ILE A 403 -5.26 4.07 -0.62
CA ILE A 403 -5.95 5.38 -0.59
C ILE A 403 -7.31 5.28 -1.31
N PHE A 404 -7.29 4.75 -2.54
CA PHE A 404 -8.47 4.71 -3.40
C PHE A 404 -9.55 3.75 -2.87
N SER A 405 -9.19 2.57 -2.37
CA SER A 405 -10.16 1.62 -1.82
C SER A 405 -10.84 2.13 -0.57
N GLN A 406 -10.09 2.78 0.33
CA GLN A 406 -10.64 3.35 1.54
C GLN A 406 -11.59 4.50 1.21
N LEU A 407 -11.19 5.38 0.31
CA LEU A 407 -12.01 6.48 -0.15
C LEU A 407 -13.26 5.98 -0.87
N TYR A 408 -13.13 5.05 -1.82
CA TYR A 408 -14.25 4.43 -2.52
C TYR A 408 -15.27 3.83 -1.54
N GLY A 409 -14.82 3.00 -0.60
CA GLY A 409 -15.70 2.38 0.39
C GLY A 409 -16.35 3.37 1.37
N TYR A 410 -15.76 4.56 1.57
CA TYR A 410 -16.44 5.66 2.27
C TYR A 410 -17.51 6.30 1.38
N LEU A 411 -17.17 6.69 0.15
CA LEU A 411 -18.06 7.37 -0.79
C LEU A 411 -19.27 6.49 -1.14
N GLU A 412 -19.08 5.19 -1.30
CA GLU A 412 -20.12 4.19 -1.56
C GLU A 412 -21.14 4.12 -0.41
N ARG A 413 -20.71 4.23 0.85
CA ARG A 413 -21.60 4.19 2.02
C ARG A 413 -22.16 5.54 2.45
N ALA A 414 -21.52 6.64 2.05
CA ALA A 414 -21.98 7.98 2.38
C ALA A 414 -23.39 8.23 1.83
N ALA A 415 -24.24 8.90 2.61
CA ALA A 415 -25.58 9.28 2.14
C ALA A 415 -25.49 10.24 0.95
N SER A 416 -26.42 10.18 -0.01
CA SER A 416 -26.42 11.07 -1.19
C SER A 416 -26.55 12.56 -0.85
N SER A 417 -27.06 12.88 0.35
CA SER A 417 -27.13 14.25 0.86
C SER A 417 -25.80 14.76 1.44
N ALA A 418 -24.82 13.88 1.68
CA ALA A 418 -23.55 14.28 2.26
C ALA A 418 -22.75 15.18 1.33
N ARG A 419 -21.92 16.02 1.93
CA ARG A 419 -21.01 16.96 1.27
C ARG A 419 -19.60 16.71 1.80
N PRO A 420 -18.91 15.67 1.29
CA PRO A 420 -17.57 15.33 1.75
C PRO A 420 -16.54 16.35 1.28
N ILE A 421 -15.64 16.74 2.18
CA ILE A 421 -14.41 17.47 1.91
C ILE A 421 -13.28 16.50 2.23
N ILE A 422 -12.67 15.97 1.18
CA ILE A 422 -11.62 14.96 1.24
C ILE A 422 -10.29 15.69 1.36
N LEU A 423 -9.56 15.40 2.42
CA LEU A 423 -8.24 15.91 2.73
C LEU A 423 -7.24 14.77 2.58
N ILE A 424 -6.25 14.94 1.71
CA ILE A 424 -5.17 13.95 1.54
C ILE A 424 -3.86 14.65 1.86
N ASP A 425 -3.22 14.26 2.96
CA ASP A 425 -1.90 14.79 3.32
C ASP A 425 -0.80 13.96 2.65
N GLU A 426 0.20 14.65 2.09
CA GLU A 426 1.32 14.06 1.36
C GLU A 426 0.86 13.03 0.32
N ALA A 427 -0.02 13.46 -0.59
CA ALA A 427 -0.63 12.57 -1.59
C ALA A 427 0.41 11.85 -2.49
N ASP A 428 1.64 12.36 -2.57
CA ASP A 428 2.75 11.77 -3.30
C ASP A 428 3.53 10.69 -2.54
N LEU A 429 3.33 10.56 -1.22
CA LEU A 429 4.12 9.65 -0.40
C LEU A 429 3.91 8.19 -0.84
N TYR A 430 5.02 7.49 -1.08
CA TYR A 430 5.07 6.10 -1.58
C TYR A 430 4.48 5.86 -2.98
N LEU A 431 4.01 6.89 -3.68
CA LEU A 431 3.54 6.75 -5.06
C LEU A 431 4.72 6.81 -6.03
N HIS A 432 4.82 5.82 -6.91
CA HIS A 432 5.70 5.90 -8.08
C HIS A 432 5.28 7.09 -8.98
N PRO A 433 6.22 7.76 -9.68
CA PRO A 433 5.91 8.89 -10.54
C PRO A 433 4.75 8.66 -11.52
N GLU A 434 4.64 7.46 -12.07
CA GLU A 434 3.55 7.10 -12.99
C GLU A 434 2.16 7.11 -12.31
N TRP A 435 2.09 6.79 -11.02
CA TRP A 435 0.84 6.87 -10.25
C TRP A 435 0.55 8.28 -9.77
N GLN A 436 1.58 9.08 -9.53
CA GLN A 436 1.43 10.51 -9.29
C GLN A 436 0.81 11.20 -10.52
N ARG A 437 1.30 10.87 -11.72
CA ARG A 437 0.78 11.37 -13.02
C ARG A 437 -0.70 11.03 -13.25
N THR A 438 -1.15 9.86 -12.81
CA THR A 438 -2.54 9.40 -13.00
C THR A 438 -3.45 9.73 -11.82
N PHE A 439 -2.93 10.33 -10.75
CA PHE A 439 -3.63 10.49 -9.48
C PHE A 439 -4.94 11.28 -9.60
N LEU A 440 -4.88 12.51 -10.14
CA LEU A 440 -6.06 13.36 -10.24
C LEU A 440 -7.06 12.79 -11.24
N SER A 441 -6.58 12.29 -12.39
CA SER A 441 -7.41 11.65 -13.41
C SER A 441 -8.22 10.48 -12.84
N ASP A 442 -7.59 9.59 -12.08
CA ASP A 442 -8.29 8.48 -11.43
C ASP A 442 -9.25 8.96 -10.33
N MET A 443 -8.90 10.00 -9.57
CA MET A 443 -9.81 10.58 -8.58
C MET A 443 -11.08 11.12 -9.22
N LEU A 444 -10.96 11.85 -10.33
CA LEU A 444 -12.09 12.39 -11.08
C LEU A 444 -12.94 11.26 -11.69
N ARG A 445 -12.30 10.21 -12.23
CA ARG A 445 -13.00 9.02 -12.74
C ARG A 445 -13.82 8.34 -11.64
N MET A 446 -13.23 8.13 -10.47
CA MET A 446 -13.92 7.56 -9.32
C MET A 446 -15.10 8.43 -8.87
N PHE A 447 -14.94 9.76 -8.80
CA PHE A 447 -16.05 10.65 -8.46
C PHE A 447 -17.18 10.57 -9.48
N GLY A 448 -16.85 10.53 -10.79
CA GLY A 448 -17.84 10.36 -11.86
C GLY A 448 -18.63 9.05 -11.75
N LEU A 449 -17.96 7.94 -11.41
CA LEU A 449 -18.63 6.67 -11.16
C LEU A 449 -19.59 6.77 -9.97
N ILE A 450 -19.17 7.35 -8.85
CA ILE A 450 -20.05 7.53 -7.68
C ILE A 450 -21.24 8.45 -8.01
N GLU A 451 -21.04 9.53 -8.76
CA GLU A 451 -22.10 10.45 -9.16
C GLU A 451 -23.13 9.78 -10.09
N ALA A 452 -22.70 8.84 -10.94
CA ALA A 452 -23.62 8.06 -11.78
C ALA A 452 -24.65 7.27 -10.95
N TYR A 453 -24.25 6.71 -9.80
CA TYR A 453 -25.15 6.02 -8.88
C TYR A 453 -25.82 6.96 -7.86
N LYS A 454 -25.23 8.14 -7.60
CA LYS A 454 -25.71 9.14 -6.65
C LYS A 454 -25.75 10.54 -7.28
N PRO A 455 -26.80 10.87 -8.05
CA PRO A 455 -26.87 12.15 -8.76
C PRO A 455 -26.73 13.35 -7.82
N GLY A 456 -25.84 14.28 -8.18
CA GLY A 456 -25.57 15.50 -7.40
C GLY A 456 -24.72 15.29 -6.14
N PHE A 457 -24.16 14.10 -5.94
CA PHE A 457 -23.13 13.85 -4.94
C PHE A 457 -21.78 14.33 -5.46
N LYS A 458 -21.35 15.51 -4.99
CA LYS A 458 -20.12 16.17 -5.43
C LYS A 458 -19.14 16.35 -4.27
N PRO A 459 -18.19 15.43 -4.09
CA PRO A 459 -17.09 15.61 -3.14
C PRO A 459 -16.20 16.78 -3.54
N GLN A 460 -15.60 17.42 -2.54
CA GLN A 460 -14.50 18.36 -2.70
C GLN A 460 -13.19 17.66 -2.34
N LEU A 461 -12.13 17.90 -3.11
CA LEU A 461 -10.79 17.37 -2.88
C LEU A 461 -9.82 18.51 -2.54
N VAL A 462 -9.10 18.37 -1.44
CA VAL A 462 -7.97 19.24 -1.06
C VAL A 462 -6.79 18.33 -0.72
N ILE A 463 -5.69 18.47 -1.46
CA ILE A 463 -4.49 17.66 -1.22
C ILE A 463 -3.33 18.54 -0.74
N SER A 464 -2.41 17.97 0.03
CA SER A 464 -1.06 18.51 0.14
C SER A 464 -0.10 17.61 -0.63
N THR A 465 0.91 18.20 -1.27
CA THR A 465 1.89 17.41 -2.01
C THR A 465 3.23 18.12 -2.18
N HIS A 466 4.30 17.33 -2.29
CA HIS A 466 5.63 17.75 -2.73
C HIS A 466 5.93 17.37 -4.18
N SER A 467 4.98 16.72 -4.87
CA SER A 467 5.17 16.27 -6.24
C SER A 467 4.71 17.32 -7.25
N PRO A 468 5.64 17.90 -8.04
CA PRO A 468 5.24 18.73 -9.17
C PRO A 468 4.53 17.95 -10.28
N ILE A 469 4.66 16.62 -10.32
CA ILE A 469 3.94 15.76 -11.27
C ILE A 469 2.44 15.74 -10.92
N ILE A 470 2.08 15.70 -9.64
CA ILE A 470 0.67 15.82 -9.22
C ILE A 470 0.18 17.25 -9.49
N VAL A 471 0.99 18.25 -9.13
CA VAL A 471 0.61 19.67 -9.24
C VAL A 471 0.41 20.12 -10.68
N SER A 472 1.12 19.52 -11.65
CA SER A 472 0.94 19.85 -13.07
C SER A 472 -0.46 19.57 -13.61
N ASP A 473 -1.28 18.78 -12.90
CA ASP A 473 -2.68 18.52 -13.25
C ASP A 473 -3.67 19.53 -12.64
N PHE A 474 -3.20 20.51 -11.85
CA PHE A 474 -4.04 21.54 -11.22
C PHE A 474 -3.86 22.90 -11.88
N LEU A 475 -4.92 23.69 -11.97
CA LEU A 475 -4.81 25.08 -12.44
C LEU A 475 -4.07 25.93 -11.40
N ALA A 476 -3.29 26.91 -11.86
CA ALA A 476 -2.54 27.83 -10.98
C ALA A 476 -3.41 28.44 -9.87
N ARG A 477 -4.64 28.85 -10.20
CA ARG A 477 -5.60 29.45 -9.24
C ARG A 477 -6.11 28.48 -8.15
N ASP A 478 -5.97 27.17 -8.36
CA ASP A 478 -6.37 26.13 -7.41
C ASP A 478 -5.16 25.55 -6.65
N ILE A 479 -3.98 26.12 -6.85
CA ILE A 479 -2.75 25.76 -6.15
C ILE A 479 -2.40 26.85 -5.15
N THR A 480 -2.30 26.46 -3.88
CA THR A 480 -1.91 27.34 -2.78
C THR A 480 -0.47 27.03 -2.37
N SER A 481 0.45 27.87 -2.81
CA SER A 481 1.88 27.78 -2.45
C SER A 481 2.15 28.51 -1.15
N ILE A 482 2.55 27.77 -0.11
CA ILE A 482 2.86 28.33 1.20
C ILE A 482 4.37 28.42 1.38
N ASN A 483 4.82 29.65 1.62
CA ASN A 483 6.22 29.98 1.87
C ASN A 483 6.41 30.45 3.31
N ARG A 484 7.60 30.16 3.85
CA ARG A 484 8.02 30.67 5.14
C ARG A 484 9.05 31.76 4.91
N ASP A 485 8.81 32.95 5.46
CA ASP A 485 9.77 34.05 5.40
C ASP A 485 10.95 33.84 6.38
N GLU A 486 11.98 34.67 6.25
CA GLU A 486 13.20 34.62 7.09
C GLU A 486 12.91 34.86 8.58
N PHE A 487 11.79 35.48 8.92
CA PHE A 487 11.35 35.78 10.28
C PHE A 487 10.37 34.73 10.84
N GLY A 488 10.10 33.67 10.08
CA GLY A 488 9.21 32.58 10.46
C GLY A 488 7.73 32.83 10.21
N GLY A 489 7.35 33.94 9.59
CA GLY A 489 6.01 34.23 9.10
C GLY A 489 5.67 33.41 7.85
N PHE A 490 4.37 33.30 7.57
CA PHE A 490 3.84 32.52 6.44
C PHE A 490 3.26 33.46 5.39
N THR A 491 3.63 33.26 4.13
CA THR A 491 3.14 34.03 2.99
C THR A 491 2.72 33.10 1.86
N LEU A 492 1.88 33.61 0.95
CA LEU A 492 1.53 32.87 -0.26
C LEU A 492 2.48 33.22 -1.40
N GLY A 493 3.00 32.20 -2.07
CA GLY A 493 3.74 32.31 -3.31
C GLY A 493 2.84 32.38 -4.54
N LYS A 494 3.43 32.71 -5.68
CA LYS A 494 2.82 32.37 -6.98
C LYS A 494 2.87 30.85 -7.16
N SER A 495 2.00 30.36 -8.02
CA SER A 495 1.91 28.94 -8.36
C SER A 495 1.84 28.76 -9.87
N SER A 496 2.59 27.78 -10.36
CA SER A 496 2.52 27.25 -11.71
C SER A 496 1.87 25.86 -11.66
N GLY A 497 1.11 25.52 -12.69
CA GLY A 497 0.29 24.31 -12.71
C GLY A 497 0.07 23.81 -14.13
N PHE A 498 -1.19 23.54 -14.48
CA PHE A 498 -1.62 23.04 -15.78
C PHE A 498 -0.88 23.69 -16.95
N GLY A 499 -0.25 22.85 -17.78
CA GLY A 499 0.51 23.25 -18.96
C GLY A 499 1.95 23.69 -18.71
N CYS A 500 2.44 23.71 -17.47
CA CYS A 500 3.82 24.02 -17.14
C CYS A 500 4.72 22.77 -17.17
N SER A 501 6.00 22.95 -17.48
CA SER A 501 6.99 21.87 -17.35
C SER A 501 7.19 21.51 -15.88
N VAL A 502 7.30 20.22 -15.57
CA VAL A 502 7.62 19.73 -14.22
C VAL A 502 8.92 20.38 -13.68
N VAL A 503 9.88 20.65 -14.57
CA VAL A 503 11.12 21.36 -14.22
C VAL A 503 10.84 22.79 -13.76
N ASP A 504 9.93 23.51 -14.41
CA ASP A 504 9.60 24.88 -14.04
C ASP A 504 8.88 24.93 -12.70
N ILE A 505 7.95 24.00 -12.45
CA ILE A 505 7.25 23.87 -11.17
C ILE A 505 8.26 23.57 -10.04
N TYR A 506 9.23 22.68 -10.30
CA TYR A 506 10.31 22.39 -9.33
C TYR A 506 11.09 23.66 -8.97
N MET A 507 11.49 24.45 -9.96
CA MET A 507 12.33 25.63 -9.76
C MET A 507 11.56 26.81 -9.16
N GLN A 508 10.33 27.05 -9.61
CA GLN A 508 9.56 28.25 -9.26
C GLN A 508 8.73 28.08 -7.98
N ASP A 509 8.07 26.93 -7.81
CA ASP A 509 7.07 26.76 -6.75
C ASP A 509 7.58 25.86 -5.61
N MET A 510 8.38 24.84 -5.94
CA MET A 510 8.94 23.90 -4.96
C MET A 510 10.33 24.34 -4.45
N HIS A 511 10.86 25.46 -4.95
CA HIS A 511 12.12 26.08 -4.52
C HIS A 511 13.34 25.17 -4.64
N LEU A 512 13.37 24.32 -5.67
CA LEU A 512 14.56 23.52 -5.97
C LEU A 512 15.70 24.44 -6.45
N SER A 513 16.89 24.30 -5.87
CA SER A 513 18.04 25.14 -6.23
C SER A 513 18.71 24.74 -7.55
N SER A 514 18.53 23.49 -7.98
CA SER A 514 19.16 22.91 -9.17
C SER A 514 18.46 21.61 -9.57
N THR A 515 18.30 21.39 -10.88
CA THR A 515 17.82 20.12 -11.44
C THR A 515 18.90 19.03 -11.48
N PHE A 516 20.16 19.39 -11.25
CA PHE A 516 21.26 18.45 -11.05
C PHE A 516 21.36 18.06 -9.58
N GLY A 517 21.58 16.76 -9.31
CA GLY A 517 21.94 16.30 -7.97
C GLY A 517 23.22 17.00 -7.46
N GLU A 518 23.27 17.32 -6.18
CA GLU A 518 24.30 18.20 -5.61
C GLU A 518 25.74 17.69 -5.84
N HIS A 519 25.95 16.37 -5.84
CA HIS A 519 27.26 15.78 -6.17
C HIS A 519 27.66 16.06 -7.62
N ALA A 520 26.75 15.79 -8.56
CA ALA A 520 26.96 16.05 -9.98
C ALA A 520 27.15 17.55 -10.22
N ARG A 521 26.34 18.40 -9.59
CA ARG A 521 26.47 19.86 -9.67
C ARG A 521 27.86 20.32 -9.25
N ARG A 522 28.36 19.88 -8.09
CA ARG A 522 29.72 20.24 -7.62
C ARG A 522 30.81 19.78 -8.59
N ARG A 523 30.72 18.56 -9.09
CA ARG A 523 31.67 18.02 -10.08
C ARG A 523 31.63 18.81 -11.38
N LEU A 524 30.44 19.08 -11.90
CA LEU A 524 30.25 19.88 -13.11
C LEU A 524 30.76 21.32 -12.91
N THR A 525 30.49 21.98 -11.79
CA THR A 525 31.05 23.31 -11.49
C THR A 525 32.56 23.30 -11.51
N HIS A 526 33.20 22.32 -10.85
CA HIS A 526 34.66 22.16 -10.87
C HIS A 526 35.19 21.95 -12.29
N LEU A 527 34.54 21.07 -13.08
CA LEU A 527 34.92 20.84 -14.47
C LEU A 527 34.76 22.11 -15.32
N ILE A 528 33.70 22.89 -15.14
CA ILE A 528 33.48 24.16 -15.85
C ILE A 528 34.58 25.17 -15.49
N GLU A 529 34.93 25.30 -14.21
CA GLU A 529 35.99 26.20 -13.75
C GLU A 529 37.37 25.76 -14.27
N ALA A 530 37.68 24.46 -14.19
CA ALA A 530 38.91 23.90 -14.73
C ALA A 530 39.00 24.06 -16.25
N ALA A 531 37.89 23.85 -16.97
CA ALA A 531 37.82 24.05 -18.42
C ALA A 531 38.05 25.52 -18.79
N LYS A 532 37.39 26.46 -18.12
CA LYS A 532 37.60 27.91 -18.32
C LYS A 532 39.05 28.34 -18.06
N ASN A 533 39.70 27.71 -17.07
CA ASN A 533 41.09 27.99 -16.70
C ASN A 533 42.12 27.17 -17.52
N ASN A 534 41.68 26.36 -18.50
CA ASN A 534 42.52 25.41 -19.26
C ASN A 534 43.35 24.46 -18.38
N SER A 535 42.84 24.09 -17.21
CA SER A 535 43.52 23.26 -16.21
C SER A 535 42.87 21.87 -16.06
N LEU A 536 42.21 21.37 -17.11
CA LEU A 536 41.60 20.04 -17.11
C LEU A 536 42.68 18.95 -17.04
N SER A 537 42.60 18.11 -16.01
CA SER A 537 43.46 16.93 -15.88
C SER A 537 43.00 15.79 -16.80
N GLU A 538 43.84 14.77 -16.96
CA GLU A 538 43.47 13.55 -17.70
C GLU A 538 42.24 12.86 -17.09
N LYS A 539 42.17 12.79 -15.76
CA LYS A 539 41.01 12.26 -15.02
C LYS A 539 39.74 13.08 -15.25
N ASP A 540 39.87 14.39 -15.42
CA ASP A 540 38.73 15.25 -15.74
C ASP A 540 38.20 14.95 -17.15
N ARG A 541 39.09 14.69 -18.12
CA ARG A 541 38.69 14.29 -19.49
C ARG A 541 38.02 12.92 -19.53
N GLU A 542 38.53 11.96 -18.76
CA GLU A 542 37.88 10.65 -18.58
C GLU A 542 36.47 10.83 -18.02
N LEU A 543 36.30 11.65 -16.97
CA LEU A 543 34.99 11.91 -16.39
C LEU A 543 34.05 12.65 -17.36
N ILE A 544 34.57 13.59 -18.16
CA ILE A 544 33.79 14.26 -19.23
C ILE A 544 33.33 13.24 -20.28
N ALA A 545 34.12 12.20 -20.57
CA ALA A 545 33.74 11.16 -21.52
C ALA A 545 32.50 10.39 -21.07
N GLU A 546 32.35 10.16 -19.76
CA GLU A 546 31.21 9.49 -19.12
C GLU A 546 29.93 10.36 -19.03
N VAL A 547 30.01 11.67 -19.29
CA VAL A 547 28.83 12.55 -19.28
C VAL A 547 27.91 12.19 -20.45
N SER A 548 26.70 11.71 -20.12
CA SER A 548 25.73 11.24 -21.12
C SER A 548 25.03 12.38 -21.89
N SER A 549 25.01 13.61 -21.36
CA SER A 549 24.43 14.76 -22.06
C SER A 549 25.42 15.33 -23.07
N GLU A 550 25.13 15.16 -24.37
CA GLU A 550 25.96 15.71 -25.44
C GLU A 550 26.10 17.24 -25.37
N THR A 551 25.04 17.95 -24.96
CA THR A 551 25.08 19.41 -24.79
C THR A 551 26.06 19.83 -23.70
N VAL A 552 26.02 19.19 -22.53
CA VAL A 552 26.94 19.49 -21.42
C VAL A 552 28.37 19.10 -21.79
N LYS A 553 28.54 17.94 -22.42
CA LYS A 553 29.83 17.44 -22.89
C LYS A 553 30.46 18.38 -23.93
N GLY A 554 29.68 18.80 -24.92
CA GLY A 554 30.10 19.76 -25.95
C GLY A 554 30.44 21.13 -25.36
N PHE A 555 29.67 21.61 -24.38
CA PHE A 555 29.98 22.85 -23.67
C PHE A 555 31.32 22.76 -22.93
N LEU A 556 31.57 21.69 -22.18
CA LEU A 556 32.83 21.50 -21.44
C LEU A 556 34.04 21.41 -22.38
N LEU A 557 33.91 20.64 -23.47
CA LEU A 557 34.99 20.46 -24.45
C LEU A 557 35.24 21.73 -25.29
N SER A 558 34.26 22.60 -25.46
CA SER A 558 34.45 23.87 -26.20
C SER A 558 35.47 24.82 -25.55
N TYR A 559 35.76 24.63 -24.27
CA TYR A 559 36.80 25.37 -23.55
C TYR A 559 38.15 24.64 -23.50
N ASP A 560 38.22 23.35 -23.86
CA ASP A 560 39.47 22.61 -23.91
C ASP A 560 40.22 22.96 -25.20
N LYS A 561 41.15 23.93 -25.11
CA LYS A 561 41.95 24.39 -26.25
C LYS A 561 43.06 23.41 -26.67
N ASN A 562 43.17 22.25 -26.04
CA ASN A 562 44.20 21.24 -26.29
C ASN A 562 43.73 20.08 -27.19
N GLN A 563 42.68 20.27 -28.01
CA GLN A 563 42.35 19.35 -29.09
C GLN A 563 43.33 19.46 -30.27
#